data_AF-A0A135LJY0-F1
#
_entry.id   AF-A0A135LJY0-F1
#
_cell.length_a   1.000
_cell.length_b   1.000
_cell.length_c   1.000
_cell.angle_alpha   90.00
_cell.angle_beta   90.00
_cell.angle_gamma   90.00
#
_symmetry.space_group_name_H-M   'P 1'
#
loop_
_entity.id
_entity.type
_entity.pdbx_description
1 polymer ?
#
loop_
_entity_poly.entity_id
_entity_poly.type
_entity_poly.pdbx_seq_one_letter_code
_entity_poly.pdbx_strand_id
1 'polypeptide(L)'
;MTSFHNFTQCGNSKLAKDISPENHSCKIESEIPIQDETIDSDIWISLFQKLQDICTDSDPYTAAESLRREINNMPTTGVKRSKDYSLHIQKGDTSVEETCLYAMRDAIQWWRHWHRSLEKHHWKHLYVAFSTIPQDITIPPQHLVNGEFCFLGNSFADVLDGLHKEGVSSDQIAFMEMCLLRQYLVQYISKQEPQINLKFHAGPAFASNWRNINGNVFGSTMAILAARATDLGIVNIAVKMTTIADYSSMNLMGKLSILTDKVVSEGSLAHNLYELYFRYMELLDLQPSAPLISRSVSSGLHFIPSMDGARERLRNVRTPMLVSLRHTVGRYIQR
;
A
#
# COMPACT_ATOMS: atom_id res chain seq x y z
N MET A 1 -11.04 0.96 42.43
CA MET A 1 -12.06 -0.08 42.68
C MET A 1 -13.38 0.62 42.87
N THR A 2 -14.19 0.69 41.82
CA THR A 2 -15.51 1.31 41.88
C THR A 2 -16.44 0.47 41.02
N SER A 3 -17.28 -0.30 41.70
CA SER A 3 -18.39 -1.07 41.15
C SER A 3 -19.53 -0.13 40.80
N PHE A 4 -20.24 -0.42 39.72
CA PHE A 4 -21.65 -0.02 39.58
C PHE A 4 -22.48 -1.20 39.09
N HIS A 5 -23.58 -1.41 39.80
CA HIS A 5 -24.59 -2.44 39.64
C HIS A 5 -25.53 -2.19 38.45
N ASN A 6 -25.94 -3.31 37.85
CA ASN A 6 -27.30 -3.71 37.44
C ASN A 6 -28.28 -2.65 36.93
N PHE A 7 -28.74 -2.87 35.69
CA PHE A 7 -30.16 -2.71 35.34
C PHE A 7 -30.67 -3.94 34.59
N THR A 8 -31.94 -4.21 34.85
CA THR A 8 -32.68 -5.47 34.76
C THR A 8 -33.29 -5.74 33.39
N GLN A 9 -33.52 -7.04 33.12
CA GLN A 9 -34.35 -7.60 32.05
C GLN A 9 -35.80 -7.07 32.02
N CYS A 10 -36.38 -6.95 30.83
CA CYS A 10 -37.66 -7.60 30.49
C CYS A 10 -37.92 -7.55 28.98
N GLY A 11 -38.41 -8.65 28.40
CA GLY A 11 -39.02 -8.62 27.06
C GLY A 11 -38.82 -9.87 26.21
N ASN A 12 -39.39 -11.00 26.65
CA ASN A 12 -39.61 -12.17 25.79
C ASN A 12 -40.56 -11.84 24.63
N SER A 13 -40.22 -12.25 23.41
CA SER A 13 -41.21 -12.79 22.48
C SER A 13 -40.60 -13.93 21.66
N LYS A 14 -41.31 -15.06 21.67
CA LYS A 14 -41.08 -16.28 20.90
C LYS A 14 -41.81 -16.18 19.54
N LEU A 15 -41.49 -17.14 18.66
CA LEU A 15 -42.00 -17.47 17.31
C LEU A 15 -41.19 -16.84 16.17
N ALA A 16 -40.68 -17.56 15.16
CA ALA A 16 -40.85 -18.93 14.65
C ALA A 16 -39.52 -19.37 13.99
N LYS A 17 -38.93 -20.53 14.30
CA LYS A 17 -39.03 -21.83 13.62
C LYS A 17 -39.22 -21.80 12.09
N ASP A 18 -38.28 -22.51 11.44
CA ASP A 18 -38.30 -23.11 10.10
C ASP A 18 -37.56 -22.37 8.97
N ILE A 19 -36.23 -22.57 8.89
CA ILE A 19 -35.49 -22.54 7.62
C ILE A 19 -34.50 -23.71 7.61
N SER A 20 -34.74 -24.65 6.69
CA SER A 20 -33.89 -25.78 6.30
C SER A 20 -32.59 -25.29 5.64
N PRO A 21 -31.42 -25.93 5.85
CA PRO A 21 -30.24 -25.63 5.07
C PRO A 21 -30.31 -26.38 3.72
N GLU A 22 -30.79 -25.71 2.67
CA GLU A 22 -30.57 -26.19 1.31
C GLU A 22 -29.10 -26.00 0.92
N ASN A 23 -28.45 -27.13 0.64
CA ASN A 23 -27.11 -27.23 0.09
C ASN A 23 -27.04 -26.61 -1.31
N HIS A 24 -26.68 -25.33 -1.41
CA HIS A 24 -26.21 -24.77 -2.68
C HIS A 24 -24.73 -25.15 -2.89
N SER A 25 -24.53 -26.34 -3.45
CA SER A 25 -23.30 -26.71 -4.16
C SER A 25 -23.17 -25.80 -5.38
N CYS A 26 -22.37 -24.74 -5.26
CA CYS A 26 -21.94 -23.95 -6.40
C CYS A 26 -20.89 -24.77 -7.17
N LYS A 27 -21.33 -25.54 -8.15
CA LYS A 27 -20.45 -26.10 -9.18
C LYS A 27 -19.95 -24.96 -10.07
N ILE A 28 -18.71 -24.54 -9.85
CA ILE A 28 -17.96 -23.76 -10.82
C ILE A 28 -17.27 -24.77 -11.73
N GLU A 29 -17.95 -25.17 -12.80
CA GLU A 29 -17.33 -25.79 -13.97
C GLU A 29 -17.01 -24.67 -14.96
N SER A 30 -15.73 -24.30 -15.08
CA SER A 30 -15.15 -23.81 -16.34
C SER A 30 -13.63 -23.88 -16.25
N GLU A 31 -13.06 -25.04 -16.58
CA GLU A 31 -11.65 -25.15 -16.98
C GLU A 31 -11.51 -24.45 -18.34
N ILE A 32 -11.17 -23.17 -18.32
CA ILE A 32 -10.62 -22.50 -19.50
C ILE A 32 -9.19 -23.03 -19.63
N PRO A 33 -8.80 -23.63 -20.77
CA PRO A 33 -7.41 -24.02 -20.99
C PRO A 33 -6.59 -22.73 -21.09
N ILE A 34 -5.87 -22.42 -20.02
CA ILE A 34 -4.85 -21.37 -20.03
C ILE A 34 -3.75 -21.91 -20.94
N GLN A 35 -3.65 -21.36 -22.15
CA GLN A 35 -2.45 -21.54 -22.97
C GLN A 35 -1.30 -20.89 -22.21
N ASP A 36 -0.44 -21.74 -21.68
CA ASP A 36 0.70 -21.41 -20.83
C ASP A 36 1.83 -20.85 -21.71
N GLU A 37 1.65 -19.62 -22.20
CA GLU A 37 2.77 -18.78 -22.63
C GLU A 37 3.52 -18.37 -21.35
N THR A 38 4.31 -19.31 -20.81
CA THR A 38 5.18 -19.03 -19.68
C THR A 38 6.20 -17.99 -20.12
N ILE A 39 5.99 -16.74 -19.73
CA ILE A 39 7.03 -15.71 -19.86
C ILE A 39 8.23 -16.22 -19.06
N ASP A 40 9.38 -16.28 -19.73
CA ASP A 40 10.62 -16.81 -19.19
C ASP A 40 10.92 -16.19 -17.81
N SER A 41 10.95 -17.03 -16.78
CA SER A 41 11.17 -16.58 -15.40
C SER A 41 12.51 -15.89 -15.21
N ASP A 42 13.48 -16.13 -16.11
CA ASP A 42 14.80 -15.52 -16.06
C ASP A 42 14.76 -14.03 -16.44
N ILE A 43 13.84 -13.62 -17.32
CA ILE A 43 13.61 -12.20 -17.67
C ILE A 43 13.21 -11.42 -16.42
N TRP A 44 12.33 -12.00 -15.62
CA TRP A 44 11.83 -11.34 -14.42
C TRP A 44 12.88 -11.29 -13.32
N ILE A 45 13.59 -12.40 -13.06
CA ILE A 45 14.70 -12.41 -12.08
C ILE A 45 15.75 -11.35 -12.47
N SER A 46 16.09 -11.25 -13.76
CA SER A 46 16.99 -10.21 -14.27
C SER A 46 16.45 -8.80 -14.00
N LEU A 47 15.16 -8.55 -14.25
CA LEU A 47 14.54 -7.27 -13.94
C LEU A 47 14.59 -6.96 -12.44
N PHE A 48 14.37 -7.92 -11.56
CA PHE A 48 14.46 -7.68 -10.12
C PHE A 48 15.87 -7.35 -9.65
N GLN A 49 16.89 -8.03 -10.20
CA GLN A 49 18.27 -7.68 -9.91
C GLN A 49 18.56 -6.24 -10.36
N LYS A 50 18.13 -5.86 -11.58
CA LYS A 50 18.25 -4.49 -12.08
C LYS A 50 17.52 -3.49 -11.18
N LEU A 51 16.31 -3.80 -10.71
CA LEU A 51 15.56 -2.93 -9.81
C LEU A 51 16.27 -2.76 -8.47
N GLN A 52 16.85 -3.83 -7.94
CA GLN A 52 17.66 -3.75 -6.73
C GLN A 52 18.86 -2.83 -6.94
N ASP A 53 19.58 -2.99 -8.06
CA ASP A 53 20.75 -2.18 -8.39
C ASP A 53 20.37 -0.70 -8.54
N ILE A 54 19.31 -0.40 -9.30
CA ILE A 54 18.77 0.97 -9.47
C ILE A 54 18.39 1.59 -8.12
N CYS A 55 17.79 0.81 -7.22
CA CYS A 55 17.37 1.30 -5.90
C CYS A 55 18.51 1.44 -4.89
N THR A 56 19.71 0.94 -5.23
CA THR A 56 20.93 1.16 -4.46
C THR A 56 21.75 2.35 -4.94
N ASP A 57 21.38 2.96 -6.08
CA ASP A 57 22.01 4.18 -6.56
C ASP A 57 21.87 5.30 -5.52
N SER A 58 22.99 5.98 -5.26
CA SER A 58 23.01 7.15 -4.38
C SER A 58 22.34 8.37 -4.99
N ASP A 59 22.24 8.43 -6.33
CA ASP A 59 21.59 9.50 -7.07
C ASP A 59 20.13 9.14 -7.42
N PRO A 60 19.14 9.77 -6.77
CA PRO A 60 17.73 9.49 -7.03
C PRO A 60 17.29 9.87 -8.45
N TYR A 61 17.94 10.84 -9.12
CA TYR A 61 17.56 11.23 -10.49
C TYR A 61 17.96 10.16 -11.49
N THR A 62 19.22 9.72 -11.42
CA THR A 62 19.72 8.63 -12.28
C THR A 62 18.88 7.36 -12.07
N ALA A 63 18.46 7.09 -10.83
CA ALA A 63 17.57 5.97 -10.53
C ALA A 63 16.17 6.13 -11.13
N ALA A 64 15.54 7.30 -10.98
CA ALA A 64 14.21 7.58 -11.55
C ALA A 64 14.21 7.50 -13.08
N GLU A 65 15.22 8.09 -13.74
CA GLU A 65 15.37 8.04 -15.19
C GLU A 65 15.62 6.62 -15.70
N SER A 66 16.40 5.82 -14.97
CA SER A 66 16.61 4.41 -15.29
C SER A 66 15.31 3.62 -15.21
N LEU A 67 14.48 3.86 -14.17
CA LEU A 67 13.15 3.24 -14.07
C LEU A 67 12.21 3.67 -15.19
N ARG A 68 12.17 4.95 -15.55
CA ARG A 68 11.38 5.44 -16.68
C ARG A 68 11.77 4.73 -17.98
N ARG A 69 13.08 4.58 -18.21
CA ARG A 69 13.59 3.88 -19.39
C ARG A 69 13.17 2.41 -19.39
N GLU A 70 13.32 1.70 -18.27
CA GLU A 70 12.89 0.30 -18.16
C GLU A 70 11.38 0.18 -18.39
N ILE A 71 10.57 1.06 -17.80
CA ILE A 71 9.11 1.09 -18.00
C ILE A 71 8.74 1.30 -19.47
N ASN A 72 9.37 2.27 -20.13
CA ASN A 72 9.11 2.56 -21.54
C ASN A 72 9.58 1.45 -22.48
N ASN A 73 10.61 0.69 -22.09
CA ASN A 73 11.12 -0.45 -22.83
C ASN A 73 10.36 -1.76 -22.55
N MET A 74 9.49 -1.79 -21.53
CA MET A 74 8.68 -2.97 -21.26
C MET A 74 7.85 -3.30 -22.50
N PRO A 75 7.76 -4.58 -22.90
CA PRO A 75 7.02 -4.96 -24.09
C PRO A 75 5.58 -4.48 -24.00
N THR A 76 5.22 -3.50 -24.84
CA THR A 76 3.83 -3.19 -25.19
C THR A 76 3.37 -4.30 -26.12
N THR A 77 3.19 -5.51 -25.58
CA THR A 77 2.53 -6.57 -26.33
C THR A 77 1.21 -5.98 -26.82
N GLY A 78 1.03 -5.80 -28.13
CA GLY A 78 -0.05 -5.02 -28.76
C GLY A 78 -1.48 -5.52 -28.50
N VAL A 79 -1.64 -6.41 -27.53
CA VAL A 79 -2.88 -6.84 -26.93
C VAL A 79 -2.94 -6.18 -25.56
N LYS A 80 -3.87 -5.23 -25.36
CA LYS A 80 -4.30 -4.79 -24.00
C LYS A 80 -4.35 -6.04 -23.13
N ARG A 81 -3.52 -6.13 -22.11
CA ARG A 81 -3.56 -7.33 -21.27
C ARG A 81 -4.93 -7.34 -20.63
N SER A 82 -5.58 -8.50 -20.61
CA SER A 82 -6.97 -8.63 -20.14
C SER A 82 -7.17 -8.15 -18.69
N LYS A 83 -6.07 -7.96 -17.95
CA LYS A 83 -6.01 -7.49 -16.56
C LYS A 83 -5.73 -5.99 -16.40
N ASP A 84 -5.54 -5.23 -17.48
CA ASP A 84 -5.30 -3.79 -17.32
C ASP A 84 -6.53 -3.11 -16.71
N TYR A 85 -6.31 -2.36 -15.64
CA TYR A 85 -7.34 -1.77 -14.79
C TYR A 85 -8.29 -2.76 -14.09
N SER A 86 -7.92 -4.06 -14.03
CA SER A 86 -8.70 -5.01 -13.25
C SER A 86 -8.67 -4.64 -11.76
N LEU A 87 -9.82 -4.79 -11.11
CA LEU A 87 -9.96 -4.59 -9.68
C LEU A 87 -9.50 -5.86 -8.96
N HIS A 88 -8.50 -5.71 -8.09
CA HIS A 88 -7.97 -6.78 -7.25
C HIS A 88 -8.52 -6.72 -5.81
N ILE A 89 -9.54 -5.89 -5.60
CA ILE A 89 -10.18 -5.78 -4.31
C ILE A 89 -11.29 -6.80 -4.17
N GLN A 90 -11.32 -7.46 -3.02
CA GLN A 90 -12.47 -8.23 -2.55
C GLN A 90 -13.25 -7.33 -1.61
N LYS A 91 -13.92 -6.31 -2.18
CA LYS A 91 -14.73 -5.35 -1.40
C LYS A 91 -16.01 -4.90 -2.11
N GLY A 92 -16.24 -5.37 -3.34
CA GLY A 92 -17.45 -5.07 -4.11
C GLY A 92 -17.43 -3.74 -4.86
N ASP A 93 -16.28 -3.11 -5.09
CA ASP A 93 -16.26 -1.92 -5.97
C ASP A 93 -16.62 -2.30 -7.39
N THR A 94 -17.28 -1.37 -8.05
CA THR A 94 -17.83 -1.57 -9.39
C THR A 94 -17.04 -0.84 -10.48
N SER A 95 -16.13 0.05 -10.11
CA SER A 95 -15.38 0.90 -11.03
C SER A 95 -14.02 1.33 -10.48
N VAL A 96 -13.10 1.71 -11.38
CA VAL A 96 -11.79 2.29 -11.05
C VAL A 96 -11.95 3.61 -10.30
N GLU A 97 -12.91 4.43 -10.70
CA GLU A 97 -13.21 5.73 -10.11
C GLU A 97 -13.63 5.59 -8.65
N GLU A 98 -14.52 4.63 -8.35
CA GLU A 98 -14.93 4.31 -6.98
C GLU A 98 -13.73 3.86 -6.14
N THR A 99 -12.90 2.97 -6.68
CA THR A 99 -11.69 2.52 -5.98
C THR A 99 -10.71 3.66 -5.72
N CYS A 100 -10.53 4.59 -6.67
CA CYS A 100 -9.72 5.79 -6.48
C CYS A 100 -10.25 6.69 -5.34
N LEU A 101 -11.57 6.87 -5.23
CA LEU A 101 -12.16 7.64 -4.12
C LEU A 101 -11.85 7.01 -2.75
N TYR A 102 -11.96 5.68 -2.66
CA TYR A 102 -11.64 4.95 -1.44
C TYR A 102 -10.14 4.91 -1.13
N ALA A 103 -9.28 4.82 -2.15
CA ALA A 103 -7.83 4.94 -1.97
C ALA A 103 -7.44 6.32 -1.44
N MET A 104 -8.09 7.38 -1.91
CA MET A 104 -7.89 8.74 -1.38
C MET A 104 -8.37 8.87 0.06
N ARG A 105 -9.51 8.26 0.41
CA ARG A 105 -9.99 8.17 1.80
C ARG A 105 -8.91 7.55 2.69
N ASP A 106 -8.38 6.40 2.29
CA ASP A 106 -7.39 5.66 3.07
C ASP A 106 -6.08 6.45 3.18
N ALA A 107 -5.67 7.15 2.11
CA ALA A 107 -4.51 8.04 2.13
C ALA A 107 -4.69 9.23 3.10
N ILE A 108 -5.88 9.81 3.19
CA ILE A 108 -6.20 10.89 4.15
C ILE A 108 -6.20 10.36 5.58
N GLN A 109 -6.75 9.16 5.82
CA GLN A 109 -6.71 8.52 7.14
C GLN A 109 -5.27 8.24 7.56
N TRP A 110 -4.47 7.69 6.66
CA TRP A 110 -3.03 7.48 6.84
C TRP A 110 -2.34 8.80 7.17
N TRP A 111 -2.51 9.83 6.34
CA TRP A 111 -1.88 11.12 6.53
C TRP A 111 -2.28 11.77 7.86
N ARG A 112 -3.58 11.73 8.23
CA ARG A 112 -4.06 12.28 9.49
C ARG A 112 -3.43 11.58 10.68
N HIS A 113 -3.21 10.27 10.59
CA HIS A 113 -2.53 9.50 11.62
C HIS A 113 -1.09 10.00 11.84
N TRP A 114 -0.35 10.26 10.75
CA TRP A 114 1.07 10.62 10.81
C TRP A 114 1.36 12.10 10.99
N HIS A 115 0.76 12.93 10.15
CA HIS A 115 1.02 14.35 10.11
C HIS A 115 0.13 15.12 11.10
N ARG A 116 -1.03 14.58 11.49
CA ARG A 116 -2.04 15.21 12.36
C ARG A 116 -2.71 16.46 11.80
N SER A 117 -2.28 16.98 10.66
CA SER A 117 -2.94 18.08 9.95
C SER A 117 -3.17 17.70 8.49
N LEU A 118 -4.35 18.09 7.97
CA LEU A 118 -4.70 17.96 6.55
C LEU A 118 -4.50 19.28 5.79
N GLU A 119 -4.04 20.34 6.46
CA GLU A 119 -3.94 21.66 5.84
C GLU A 119 -2.63 21.79 5.06
N LYS A 120 -2.66 22.44 3.88
CA LYS A 120 -1.48 22.85 3.10
C LYS A 120 -0.58 21.70 2.59
N HIS A 121 -1.14 20.52 2.36
CA HIS A 121 -0.41 19.32 1.89
C HIS A 121 -1.14 18.57 0.77
N HIS A 122 -1.83 19.31 -0.09
CA HIS A 122 -2.68 18.74 -1.14
C HIS A 122 -1.94 17.74 -2.03
N TRP A 123 -0.79 18.14 -2.56
CA TRP A 123 -0.01 17.33 -3.49
C TRP A 123 0.72 16.17 -2.79
N LYS A 124 1.14 16.37 -1.55
CA LYS A 124 1.67 15.28 -0.70
C LYS A 124 0.61 14.23 -0.39
N HIS A 125 -0.65 14.62 -0.18
CA HIS A 125 -1.75 13.66 -0.01
C HIS A 125 -2.02 12.86 -1.29
N LEU A 126 -2.05 13.54 -2.45
CA LEU A 126 -2.22 12.87 -3.75
C LEU A 126 -1.09 11.88 -4.00
N TYR A 127 0.16 12.27 -3.73
CA TYR A 127 1.30 11.36 -3.81
C TYR A 127 1.09 10.09 -2.96
N VAL A 128 0.67 10.23 -1.70
CA VAL A 128 0.37 9.08 -0.84
C VAL A 128 -0.77 8.25 -1.44
N ALA A 129 -1.82 8.86 -2.00
CA ALA A 129 -2.91 8.13 -2.63
C ALA A 129 -2.48 7.36 -3.88
N PHE A 130 -1.60 7.94 -4.70
CA PHE A 130 -0.96 7.25 -5.81
C PHE A 130 -0.18 6.02 -5.36
N SER A 131 0.36 6.02 -4.14
CA SER A 131 1.06 4.86 -3.58
C SER A 131 0.15 3.76 -3.04
N THR A 132 -1.13 4.03 -2.78
CA THR A 132 -2.04 3.02 -2.23
C THR A 132 -2.82 2.31 -3.32
N ILE A 133 -3.21 3.02 -4.38
CA ILE A 133 -4.05 2.49 -5.46
C ILE A 133 -3.49 1.26 -6.20
N PRO A 134 -2.17 1.07 -6.38
CA PRO A 134 -1.64 -0.11 -7.08
C PRO A 134 -1.86 -1.40 -6.32
N GLN A 135 -2.24 -1.38 -5.04
CA GLN A 135 -2.66 -2.58 -4.34
C GLN A 135 -4.01 -3.07 -4.85
N ASP A 136 -4.88 -2.13 -5.20
CA ASP A 136 -6.29 -2.36 -5.45
C ASP A 136 -6.60 -2.47 -6.96
N ILE A 137 -5.82 -1.80 -7.81
CA ILE A 137 -5.99 -1.78 -9.28
C ILE A 137 -4.71 -2.23 -9.97
N THR A 138 -4.83 -2.98 -11.06
CA THR A 138 -3.69 -3.26 -11.96
C THR A 138 -3.49 -2.08 -12.90
N ILE A 139 -2.49 -1.25 -12.63
CA ILE A 139 -2.18 -0.08 -13.46
C ILE A 139 -0.89 -0.35 -14.22
N PRO A 140 -0.89 -0.36 -15.56
CA PRO A 140 0.33 -0.44 -16.35
C PRO A 140 1.29 0.71 -15.99
N PRO A 141 2.57 0.43 -15.67
CA PRO A 141 3.52 1.47 -15.32
C PRO A 141 3.71 2.53 -16.43
N GLN A 142 3.58 2.12 -17.70
CA GLN A 142 3.62 3.04 -18.83
C GLN A 142 2.50 4.06 -18.75
N HIS A 143 1.29 3.64 -18.34
CA HIS A 143 0.14 4.52 -18.22
C HIS A 143 0.31 5.54 -17.08
N LEU A 144 1.08 5.20 -16.05
CA LEU A 144 1.48 6.16 -15.02
C LEU A 144 2.47 7.18 -15.58
N VAL A 145 3.49 6.73 -16.30
CA VAL A 145 4.59 7.56 -16.83
C VAL A 145 4.11 8.51 -17.94
N ASN A 146 3.24 8.05 -18.82
CA ASN A 146 2.74 8.83 -19.97
C ASN A 146 1.49 9.66 -19.65
N GLY A 147 0.93 9.54 -18.45
CA GLY A 147 -0.24 10.29 -18.01
C GLY A 147 -1.60 9.72 -18.46
N GLU A 148 -1.65 8.52 -19.04
CA GLU A 148 -2.93 7.86 -19.37
C GLU A 148 -3.74 7.48 -18.13
N PHE A 149 -3.07 7.15 -17.02
CA PHE A 149 -3.74 6.98 -15.73
C PHE A 149 -3.79 8.30 -14.96
N CYS A 150 -5.00 8.79 -14.71
CA CYS A 150 -5.25 9.96 -13.87
C CYS A 150 -5.97 9.56 -12.58
N PHE A 151 -5.34 9.82 -11.43
CA PHE A 151 -5.96 9.61 -10.13
C PHE A 151 -6.81 10.82 -9.75
N LEU A 152 -8.14 10.63 -9.72
CA LEU A 152 -9.10 11.71 -9.46
C LEU A 152 -8.91 12.92 -10.40
N GLY A 153 -8.56 12.65 -11.66
CA GLY A 153 -8.32 13.68 -12.68
C GLY A 153 -6.90 14.25 -12.71
N ASN A 154 -6.03 13.90 -11.77
CA ASN A 154 -4.63 14.37 -11.73
C ASN A 154 -3.70 13.29 -12.30
N SER A 155 -2.83 13.66 -13.24
CA SER A 155 -1.76 12.78 -13.71
C SER A 155 -0.63 12.69 -12.68
N PHE A 156 0.27 11.72 -12.84
CA PHE A 156 1.46 11.66 -11.97
C PHE A 156 2.38 12.86 -12.17
N ALA A 157 2.50 13.38 -13.40
CA ALA A 157 3.25 14.61 -13.68
C ALA A 157 2.68 15.81 -12.93
N ASP A 158 1.35 15.96 -12.89
CA ASP A 158 0.69 17.03 -12.11
C ASP A 158 1.05 16.95 -10.62
N VAL A 159 1.16 15.74 -10.07
CA VAL A 159 1.56 15.53 -8.68
C VAL A 159 3.00 15.96 -8.44
N LEU A 160 3.95 15.62 -9.33
CA LEU A 160 5.35 16.04 -9.19
C LEU A 160 5.49 17.57 -9.26
N ASP A 161 4.83 18.20 -10.23
CA ASP A 161 4.78 19.67 -10.35
C ASP A 161 4.12 20.32 -9.13
N GLY A 162 3.09 19.68 -8.61
CA GLY A 162 2.40 20.06 -7.39
C GLY A 162 3.30 20.01 -6.15
N LEU A 163 4.11 18.97 -6.01
CA LEU A 163 5.09 18.83 -4.92
C LEU A 163 6.14 19.95 -4.99
N HIS A 164 6.62 20.30 -6.18
CA HIS A 164 7.49 21.47 -6.36
C HIS A 164 6.83 22.76 -5.86
N LYS A 165 5.56 22.99 -6.21
CA LYS A 165 4.78 24.16 -5.75
C LYS A 165 4.59 24.18 -4.23
N GLU A 166 4.59 23.03 -3.57
CA GLU A 166 4.56 22.93 -2.11
C GLU A 166 5.95 22.94 -1.45
N GLY A 167 7.00 23.33 -2.19
CA GLY A 167 8.35 23.52 -1.65
C GLY A 167 9.09 22.22 -1.32
N VAL A 168 8.70 21.08 -1.88
CA VAL A 168 9.49 19.85 -1.79
C VAL A 168 10.73 20.00 -2.68
N SER A 169 11.91 19.64 -2.17
CA SER A 169 13.15 19.77 -2.95
C SER A 169 13.16 18.81 -4.12
N SER A 170 13.86 19.18 -5.20
CA SER A 170 13.95 18.36 -6.40
C SER A 170 14.52 16.97 -6.11
N ASP A 171 15.50 16.85 -5.22
CA ASP A 171 16.11 15.56 -4.86
C ASP A 171 15.11 14.66 -4.14
N GLN A 172 14.31 15.25 -3.24
CA GLN A 172 13.24 14.53 -2.54
C GLN A 172 12.16 14.07 -3.52
N ILE A 173 11.81 14.92 -4.50
CA ILE A 173 10.84 14.58 -5.55
C ILE A 173 11.36 13.43 -6.42
N ALA A 174 12.62 13.49 -6.89
CA ALA A 174 13.24 12.42 -7.66
C ALA A 174 13.27 11.09 -6.87
N PHE A 175 13.56 11.16 -5.57
CA PHE A 175 13.54 9.96 -4.72
C PHE A 175 12.14 9.38 -4.54
N MET A 176 11.16 10.25 -4.30
CA MET A 176 9.75 9.89 -4.19
C MET A 176 9.26 9.25 -5.51
N GLU A 177 9.60 9.86 -6.62
CA GLU A 177 9.31 9.35 -7.95
C GLU A 177 9.89 7.97 -8.19
N MET A 178 11.20 7.79 -7.93
CA MET A 178 11.87 6.49 -8.02
C MET A 178 11.12 5.43 -7.19
N CYS A 179 10.74 5.75 -5.95
CA CYS A 179 10.02 4.80 -5.10
C CYS A 179 8.64 4.43 -5.66
N LEU A 180 7.91 5.38 -6.24
CA LEU A 180 6.59 5.13 -6.81
C LEU A 180 6.68 4.34 -8.11
N LEU A 181 7.58 4.70 -9.03
CA LEU A 181 7.80 3.98 -10.29
C LEU A 181 8.16 2.52 -10.05
N ARG A 182 9.09 2.28 -9.10
CA ARG A 182 9.43 0.93 -8.64
C ARG A 182 8.21 0.18 -8.14
N GLN A 183 7.41 0.80 -7.27
CA GLN A 183 6.21 0.17 -6.74
C GLN A 183 5.25 -0.26 -7.86
N TYR A 184 4.93 0.64 -8.80
CA TYR A 184 3.99 0.35 -9.88
C TYR A 184 4.49 -0.79 -10.75
N LEU A 185 5.78 -0.76 -11.11
CA LEU A 185 6.41 -1.82 -11.89
C LEU A 185 6.26 -3.18 -11.20
N VAL A 186 6.64 -3.24 -9.93
CA VAL A 186 6.63 -4.50 -9.18
C VAL A 186 5.21 -5.01 -8.90
N GLN A 187 4.29 -4.12 -8.51
CA GLN A 187 2.88 -4.47 -8.33
C GLN A 187 2.27 -4.99 -9.62
N TYR A 188 2.50 -4.30 -10.74
CA TYR A 188 1.98 -4.71 -12.04
C TYR A 188 2.46 -6.11 -12.42
N ILE A 189 3.78 -6.35 -12.37
CA ILE A 189 4.37 -7.66 -12.68
C ILE A 189 3.78 -8.75 -11.79
N SER A 190 3.67 -8.50 -10.48
CA SER A 190 3.15 -9.47 -9.52
C SER A 190 1.72 -9.91 -9.79
N LYS A 191 0.90 -9.05 -10.42
CA LYS A 191 -0.50 -9.33 -10.78
C LYS A 191 -0.64 -9.98 -12.15
N GLN A 192 0.25 -9.63 -13.07
CA GLN A 192 0.33 -10.27 -14.37
C GLN A 192 0.79 -11.73 -14.22
N GLU A 193 1.78 -11.96 -13.35
CA GLU A 193 2.47 -13.25 -13.17
C GLU A 193 2.43 -13.74 -11.69
N PRO A 194 1.33 -14.39 -11.25
CA PRO A 194 1.19 -14.82 -9.85
C PRO A 194 2.31 -15.76 -9.35
N GLN A 195 2.91 -16.55 -10.25
CA GLN A 195 4.01 -17.47 -9.92
C GLN A 195 5.26 -16.74 -9.42
N ILE A 196 5.50 -15.54 -9.95
CA ILE A 196 6.60 -14.67 -9.50
C ILE A 196 6.35 -14.23 -8.07
N ASN A 197 5.12 -13.81 -7.76
CA ASN A 197 4.73 -13.42 -6.42
C ASN A 197 4.93 -14.57 -5.40
N LEU A 198 4.59 -15.81 -5.78
CA LEU A 198 4.83 -16.99 -4.95
C LEU A 198 6.32 -17.21 -4.64
N LYS A 199 7.19 -17.10 -5.66
CA LYS A 199 8.66 -17.21 -5.47
C LYS A 199 9.18 -16.15 -4.50
N PHE A 200 8.63 -14.94 -4.54
CA PHE A 200 9.06 -13.85 -3.65
C PHE A 200 8.55 -13.94 -2.22
N HIS A 201 7.45 -14.66 -2.00
CA HIS A 201 6.96 -14.97 -0.67
C HIS A 201 7.63 -16.20 -0.02
N ALA A 202 8.43 -16.97 -0.76
CA ALA A 202 9.01 -18.23 -0.29
C ALA A 202 10.17 -18.09 0.71
N GLY A 203 10.79 -16.91 0.86
CA GLY A 203 11.94 -16.69 1.76
C GLY A 203 11.82 -15.42 2.61
N PRO A 204 12.19 -15.43 3.91
CA PRO A 204 11.97 -14.29 4.82
C PRO A 204 12.81 -13.05 4.49
N ALA A 205 14.08 -13.23 4.10
CA ALA A 205 14.94 -12.12 3.64
C ALA A 205 14.45 -11.52 2.32
N PHE A 206 13.87 -12.37 1.46
CA PHE A 206 13.27 -11.91 0.22
C PHE A 206 11.94 -11.22 0.49
N ALA A 207 11.11 -11.72 1.40
CA ALA A 207 9.82 -11.14 1.74
C ALA A 207 9.92 -9.72 2.34
N SER A 208 10.94 -9.46 3.17
CA SER A 208 11.18 -8.11 3.71
C SER A 208 11.63 -7.13 2.64
N ASN A 209 12.60 -7.52 1.79
CA ASN A 209 13.03 -6.69 0.66
C ASN A 209 11.91 -6.50 -0.37
N TRP A 210 11.17 -7.57 -0.67
CA TRP A 210 10.05 -7.60 -1.59
C TRP A 210 8.99 -6.59 -1.20
N ARG A 211 8.58 -6.56 0.07
CA ARG A 211 7.56 -5.60 0.51
C ARG A 211 8.06 -4.16 0.54
N ASN A 212 9.34 -3.94 0.83
CA ASN A 212 9.93 -2.60 0.69
C ASN A 212 9.94 -2.13 -0.77
N ILE A 213 10.11 -3.05 -1.71
CA ILE A 213 10.08 -2.77 -3.15
C ILE A 213 8.63 -2.58 -3.65
N ASN A 214 7.73 -3.44 -3.19
CA ASN A 214 6.31 -3.53 -3.58
C ASN A 214 5.42 -2.47 -2.90
N GLY A 215 5.92 -1.81 -1.87
CA GLY A 215 5.29 -0.66 -1.22
C GLY A 215 6.14 0.59 -1.38
N ASN A 216 5.53 1.75 -1.18
CA ASN A 216 6.20 3.04 -1.22
C ASN A 216 6.20 3.70 0.17
N VAL A 217 6.64 2.93 1.17
CA VAL A 217 6.80 3.39 2.54
C VAL A 217 7.89 4.48 2.61
N PHE A 218 8.97 4.31 1.84
CA PHE A 218 10.06 5.30 1.75
C PHE A 218 9.59 6.65 1.24
N GLY A 219 8.94 6.69 0.06
CA GLY A 219 8.46 7.95 -0.50
C GLY A 219 7.30 8.55 0.31
N SER A 220 6.42 7.73 0.89
CA SER A 220 5.38 8.23 1.81
C SER A 220 5.99 8.85 3.08
N THR A 221 7.04 8.23 3.62
CA THR A 221 7.81 8.80 4.75
C THR A 221 8.46 10.12 4.33
N MET A 222 9.03 10.19 3.14
CA MET A 222 9.62 11.43 2.61
C MET A 222 8.59 12.54 2.47
N ALA A 223 7.38 12.24 2.00
CA ALA A 223 6.28 13.20 1.95
C ALA A 223 5.95 13.79 3.33
N ILE A 224 5.97 12.98 4.39
CA ILE A 224 5.75 13.44 5.77
C ILE A 224 6.90 14.32 6.26
N LEU A 225 8.15 13.94 5.98
CA LEU A 225 9.32 14.73 6.36
C LEU A 225 9.33 16.10 5.67
N ALA A 226 9.03 16.11 4.36
CA ALA A 226 8.89 17.33 3.58
C ALA A 226 7.75 18.22 4.11
N ALA A 227 6.61 17.65 4.51
CA ALA A 227 5.52 18.40 5.13
C ALA A 227 5.90 19.09 6.45
N ARG A 228 6.86 18.50 7.19
CA ARG A 228 7.38 19.05 8.44
C ARG A 228 8.59 19.96 8.24
N ALA A 229 8.91 20.31 6.99
CA ALA A 229 10.10 21.09 6.64
C ALA A 229 11.38 20.54 7.28
N THR A 230 11.45 19.22 7.45
CA THR A 230 12.62 18.54 8.03
C THR A 230 13.36 17.86 6.90
N ASP A 231 14.55 18.35 6.57
CA ASP A 231 15.45 17.64 5.68
C ASP A 231 16.39 16.75 6.49
N LEU A 232 16.08 15.45 6.50
CA LEU A 232 16.94 14.43 7.10
C LEU A 232 17.90 13.83 6.07
N GLY A 233 17.79 14.21 4.79
CA GLY A 233 18.45 13.55 3.68
C GLY A 233 17.78 12.22 3.27
N ILE A 234 17.94 11.85 2.01
CA ILE A 234 17.33 10.67 1.37
C ILE A 234 17.91 9.35 1.92
N VAL A 235 19.18 9.35 2.33
CA VAL A 235 19.92 8.16 2.80
C VAL A 235 19.94 8.06 4.33
N ASN A 236 19.09 8.81 5.04
CA ASN A 236 19.11 8.80 6.49
C ASN A 236 18.83 7.40 7.05
N ILE A 237 19.75 6.91 7.88
CA ILE A 237 19.64 5.60 8.55
C ILE A 237 18.30 5.47 9.27
N ALA A 238 17.83 6.55 9.89
CA ALA A 238 16.57 6.58 10.61
C ALA A 238 15.35 6.38 9.69
N VAL A 239 15.39 6.88 8.44
CA VAL A 239 14.34 6.64 7.43
C VAL A 239 14.30 5.16 7.00
N LYS A 240 15.47 4.54 6.84
CA LYS A 240 15.58 3.09 6.57
C LYS A 240 15.04 2.26 7.73
N MET A 241 15.47 2.56 8.96
CA MET A 241 14.98 1.89 10.18
C MET A 241 13.47 2.04 10.31
N THR A 242 12.95 3.24 10.03
CA THR A 242 11.51 3.51 10.11
C THR A 242 10.71 2.64 9.16
N THR A 243 11.19 2.52 7.92
CA THR A 243 10.52 1.72 6.90
C THR A 243 10.49 0.23 7.25
N ILE A 244 11.60 -0.31 7.77
CA ILE A 244 11.66 -1.73 8.16
C ILE A 244 10.73 -2.02 9.33
N ALA A 245 10.63 -1.09 10.27
CA ALA A 245 9.85 -1.26 11.46
C ALA A 245 8.34 -0.99 11.24
N ASP A 246 7.99 -0.03 10.36
CA ASP A 246 6.65 0.13 9.77
C ASP A 246 6.19 -1.16 9.08
N TYR A 247 7.06 -1.73 8.22
CA TYR A 247 6.81 -3.01 7.57
C TYR A 247 6.56 -4.14 8.58
N SER A 248 7.44 -4.28 9.56
CA SER A 248 7.38 -5.36 10.54
C SER A 248 6.09 -5.27 11.35
N SER A 249 5.73 -4.06 11.80
CA SER A 249 4.50 -3.83 12.54
C SER A 249 3.24 -4.06 11.68
N MET A 250 3.22 -3.62 10.42
CA MET A 250 2.08 -3.85 9.51
C MET A 250 1.87 -5.34 9.23
N ASN A 251 2.93 -6.14 9.13
CA ASN A 251 2.81 -7.59 8.95
C ASN A 251 2.34 -8.29 10.22
N LEU A 252 2.88 -7.89 11.37
CA LEU A 252 2.43 -8.40 12.65
C LEU A 252 0.92 -8.21 12.79
N MET A 253 0.41 -7.01 12.50
CA MET A 253 -1.01 -6.72 12.61
C MET A 253 -1.86 -7.27 11.47
N GLY A 254 -1.35 -7.29 10.23
CA GLY A 254 -2.04 -7.92 9.10
C GLY A 254 -2.28 -9.41 9.39
N LYS A 255 -1.26 -10.12 9.88
CA LYS A 255 -1.40 -11.52 10.29
C LYS A 255 -2.30 -11.67 11.51
N LEU A 256 -2.12 -10.88 12.58
CA LEU A 256 -2.99 -10.94 13.75
C LEU A 256 -4.46 -10.65 13.44
N SER A 257 -4.74 -9.78 12.47
CA SER A 257 -6.10 -9.45 12.03
C SER A 257 -6.76 -10.54 11.19
N ILE A 258 -5.97 -11.42 10.56
CA ILE A 258 -6.43 -12.64 9.87
C ILE A 258 -6.54 -13.81 10.87
N LEU A 259 -5.74 -13.80 11.94
CA LEU A 259 -5.66 -14.85 12.96
C LEU A 259 -6.81 -14.84 13.98
N THR A 260 -7.80 -13.93 13.89
CA THR A 260 -8.98 -14.00 14.77
C THR A 260 -9.88 -15.20 14.51
N ASP A 261 -9.70 -15.96 13.42
CA ASP A 261 -10.49 -17.18 13.16
C ASP A 261 -9.69 -18.48 12.94
N LYS A 262 -8.37 -18.44 12.73
CA LYS A 262 -7.55 -19.67 12.62
C LYS A 262 -6.17 -19.48 13.20
N VAL A 263 -5.95 -20.01 14.40
CA VAL A 263 -4.61 -20.18 14.99
C VAL A 263 -3.85 -21.19 14.14
N VAL A 264 -3.04 -20.71 13.19
CA VAL A 264 -2.09 -21.55 12.46
C VAL A 264 -0.69 -21.33 13.03
N SER A 265 -0.02 -22.45 13.23
CA SER A 265 1.30 -22.71 13.82
C SER A 265 2.48 -22.00 13.13
N GLU A 266 2.50 -20.67 13.08
CA GLU A 266 3.61 -19.86 12.52
C GLU A 266 4.50 -19.21 13.60
N GLY A 267 4.72 -19.88 14.73
CA GLY A 267 5.41 -19.30 15.90
C GLY A 267 6.77 -18.66 15.61
N SER A 268 7.54 -19.16 14.64
CA SER A 268 8.88 -18.63 14.34
C SER A 268 8.86 -17.31 13.56
N LEU A 269 8.01 -17.16 12.53
CA LEU A 269 8.03 -15.95 11.69
C LEU A 269 7.42 -14.74 12.40
N ALA A 270 6.31 -14.93 13.12
CA ALA A 270 5.72 -13.85 13.91
C ALA A 270 6.67 -13.39 15.02
N HIS A 271 7.35 -14.33 15.69
CA HIS A 271 8.38 -14.03 16.67
C HIS A 271 9.57 -13.28 16.05
N ASN A 272 10.09 -13.73 14.90
CA ASN A 272 11.19 -13.05 14.21
C ASN A 272 10.83 -11.61 13.80
N LEU A 273 9.60 -11.38 13.31
CA LEU A 273 9.13 -10.03 12.96
C LEU A 273 8.97 -9.15 14.20
N TYR A 274 8.51 -9.72 15.31
CA TYR A 274 8.42 -9.04 16.59
C TYR A 274 9.82 -8.63 17.09
N GLU A 275 10.78 -9.57 17.15
CA GLU A 275 12.16 -9.26 17.53
C GLU A 275 12.79 -8.18 16.64
N LEU A 276 12.58 -8.29 15.31
CA LEU A 276 13.10 -7.31 14.35
C LEU A 276 12.52 -5.91 14.63
N TYR A 277 11.20 -5.83 14.83
CA TYR A 277 10.52 -4.58 15.18
C TYR A 277 11.10 -3.93 16.45
N PHE A 278 11.25 -4.68 17.54
CA PHE A 278 11.79 -4.14 18.79
C PHE A 278 13.24 -3.67 18.65
N ARG A 279 14.10 -4.45 17.96
CA ARG A 279 15.49 -4.04 17.71
C ARG A 279 15.57 -2.75 16.91
N TYR A 280 14.75 -2.58 15.88
CA TYR A 280 14.75 -1.34 15.11
C TYR A 280 14.18 -0.15 15.89
N MET A 281 13.22 -0.38 16.78
CA MET A 281 12.76 0.67 17.71
C MET A 281 13.88 1.12 18.64
N GLU A 282 14.59 0.18 19.28
CA GLU A 282 15.72 0.48 20.15
C GLU A 282 16.83 1.23 19.41
N LEU A 283 17.17 0.80 18.19
CA LEU A 283 18.17 1.48 17.36
C LEU A 283 17.70 2.86 16.88
N LEU A 284 16.41 3.01 16.60
CA LEU A 284 15.84 4.28 16.19
C LEU A 284 15.89 5.28 17.33
N ASP A 285 15.61 4.87 18.57
CA ASP A 285 15.66 5.75 19.75
C ASP A 285 17.07 6.34 20.00
N LEU A 286 18.11 5.74 19.43
CA LEU A 286 19.47 6.29 19.44
C LEU A 286 19.71 7.38 18.37
N GLN A 287 18.79 7.58 17.43
CA GLN A 287 18.93 8.56 16.35
C GLN A 287 18.38 9.94 16.77
N PRO A 288 19.08 11.05 16.47
CA PRO A 288 18.58 12.40 16.76
C PRO A 288 17.21 12.71 16.12
N SER A 289 16.89 12.05 15.01
CA SER A 289 15.63 12.20 14.27
C SER A 289 14.49 11.33 14.80
N ALA A 290 14.72 10.47 15.80
CA ALA A 290 13.71 9.56 16.35
C ALA A 290 12.38 10.24 16.69
N PRO A 291 12.33 11.41 17.36
CA PRO A 291 11.05 12.05 17.70
C PRO A 291 10.18 12.41 16.48
N LEU A 292 10.81 12.56 15.32
CA LEU A 292 10.12 12.90 14.07
C LEU A 292 9.53 11.65 13.40
N ILE A 293 10.15 10.48 13.55
CA ILE A 293 9.78 9.29 12.75
C ILE A 293 9.37 8.07 13.58
N SER A 294 9.54 8.12 14.91
CA SER A 294 9.17 7.04 15.84
C SER A 294 7.70 6.65 15.76
N ARG A 295 6.83 7.62 15.49
CA ARG A 295 5.42 7.32 15.23
C ARG A 295 5.27 6.41 14.01
N SER A 296 5.90 6.77 12.89
CA SER A 296 5.77 6.00 11.64
C SER A 296 6.19 4.54 11.82
N VAL A 297 7.07 4.24 12.78
CA VAL A 297 7.46 2.86 13.10
C VAL A 297 6.33 2.01 13.66
N SER A 298 5.52 2.54 14.57
CA SER A 298 4.45 1.80 15.22
C SER A 298 3.14 1.79 14.41
N SER A 299 3.21 2.18 13.14
CA SER A 299 2.11 2.25 12.19
C SER A 299 1.24 1.02 12.18
N GLY A 300 1.83 -0.15 12.00
CA GLY A 300 1.07 -1.38 11.94
C GLY A 300 0.17 -1.55 13.15
N LEU A 301 0.71 -1.27 14.34
CA LEU A 301 0.03 -1.47 15.63
C LEU A 301 -1.17 -0.55 15.84
N HIS A 302 -1.13 0.68 15.34
CA HIS A 302 -2.17 1.68 15.60
C HIS A 302 -3.03 2.01 14.38
N PHE A 303 -2.40 2.07 13.20
CA PHE A 303 -3.05 2.44 11.97
C PHE A 303 -3.85 1.29 11.36
N ILE A 304 -3.31 0.07 11.29
CA ILE A 304 -4.02 -1.08 10.67
C ILE A 304 -5.38 -1.35 11.34
N PRO A 305 -5.50 -1.37 12.69
CA PRO A 305 -6.79 -1.61 13.33
C PRO A 305 -7.81 -0.48 13.15
N SER A 306 -7.35 0.72 12.82
CA SER A 306 -8.19 1.93 12.69
C SER A 306 -8.50 2.32 11.25
N MET A 307 -7.73 1.83 10.27
CA MET A 307 -7.93 2.12 8.85
C MET A 307 -9.16 1.38 8.32
N ASP A 308 -10.08 2.13 7.70
CA ASP A 308 -11.28 1.54 7.10
C ASP A 308 -10.90 0.51 6.04
N GLY A 309 -9.97 0.83 5.15
CA GLY A 309 -9.54 -0.11 4.11
C GLY A 309 -8.97 -1.43 4.63
N ALA A 310 -8.38 -1.48 5.83
CA ALA A 310 -7.92 -2.72 6.43
C ALA A 310 -9.09 -3.55 6.96
N ARG A 311 -10.02 -2.90 7.67
CA ARG A 311 -11.25 -3.53 8.18
C ARG A 311 -12.14 -4.07 7.07
N GLU A 312 -12.25 -3.32 5.97
CA GLU A 312 -13.01 -3.72 4.79
C GLU A 312 -12.41 -4.96 4.12
N ARG A 313 -11.07 -5.08 4.05
CA ARG A 313 -10.41 -6.28 3.51
C ARG A 313 -10.75 -7.53 4.32
N LEU A 314 -10.82 -7.39 5.64
CA LEU A 314 -11.17 -8.51 6.54
C LEU A 314 -12.65 -8.90 6.41
N ARG A 315 -13.53 -7.92 6.22
CA ARG A 315 -14.98 -8.13 6.15
C ARG A 315 -15.50 -8.39 4.75
N ASN A 316 -14.68 -8.19 3.71
CA ASN A 316 -15.07 -8.21 2.30
C ASN A 316 -16.28 -7.28 2.01
N VAL A 317 -16.36 -6.14 2.71
CA VAL A 317 -17.48 -5.18 2.62
C VAL A 317 -16.94 -3.77 2.77
N ARG A 318 -17.40 -2.84 1.91
CA ARG A 318 -17.07 -1.41 2.02
C ARG A 318 -17.75 -0.75 3.22
N THR A 319 -16.99 0.10 3.90
CA THR A 319 -17.48 1.04 4.90
C THR A 319 -17.87 2.33 4.16
N PRO A 320 -19.14 2.77 4.21
CA PRO A 320 -19.56 4.01 3.55
C PRO A 320 -18.76 5.21 4.07
N MET A 321 -18.29 6.06 3.15
CA MET A 321 -17.66 7.32 3.53
C MET A 321 -18.67 8.26 4.20
N LEU A 322 -18.33 8.77 5.38
CA LEU A 322 -19.06 9.86 6.03
C LEU A 322 -19.14 11.08 5.08
N VAL A 323 -20.25 11.82 5.14
CA VAL A 323 -20.51 12.96 4.25
C VAL A 323 -19.38 14.00 4.29
N SER A 324 -18.87 14.32 5.48
CA SER A 324 -17.75 15.26 5.66
C SER A 324 -16.43 14.77 5.03
N LEU A 325 -16.17 13.47 5.13
CA LEU A 325 -15.00 12.84 4.51
C LEU A 325 -15.14 12.81 2.99
N ARG A 326 -16.34 12.53 2.46
CA ARG A 326 -16.64 12.59 1.03
C ARG A 326 -16.41 14.00 0.46
N HIS A 327 -16.85 15.04 1.16
CA HIS A 327 -16.55 16.43 0.77
C HIS A 327 -15.05 16.71 0.79
N THR A 328 -14.32 16.13 1.75
CA THR A 328 -12.87 16.30 1.83
C THR A 328 -12.17 15.59 0.68
N VAL A 329 -12.54 14.36 0.34
CA VAL A 329 -12.03 13.62 -0.83
C VAL A 329 -12.39 14.35 -2.13
N GLY A 330 -13.61 14.91 -2.22
CA GLY A 330 -14.05 15.66 -3.39
C GLY A 330 -13.21 16.89 -3.72
N ARG A 331 -12.44 17.43 -2.77
CA ARG A 331 -11.50 18.54 -3.01
C ARG A 331 -10.24 18.13 -3.78
N TYR A 332 -10.00 16.84 -3.98
CA TYR A 332 -8.87 16.30 -4.75
C TYR A 332 -9.24 15.97 -6.20
N ILE A 333 -10.53 16.08 -6.55
CA ILE A 333 -11.00 15.81 -7.90
C ILE A 333 -10.72 17.04 -8.76
N GLN A 334 -9.86 16.89 -9.76
CA GLN A 334 -9.66 17.90 -10.79
C GLN A 334 -10.88 17.86 -11.73
N ARG A 335 -11.48 19.03 -11.95
CA ARG A 335 -12.67 19.20 -12.80
C ARG A 335 -12.30 19.56 -14.22
#